data_AF-A0A7Z1ENL7-F1
#
_entry.id   AF-A0A7Z1ENL7-F1
#
_cell.length_a   1.000
_cell.length_b   1.000
_cell.length_c   1.000
_cell.angle_alpha   90.00
_cell.angle_beta   90.00
_cell.angle_gamma   90.00
#
_symmetry.space_group_name_H-M   'P 1'
#
loop_
_entity.id
_entity.type
_entity.pdbx_description
1 polymer ?
#
loop_
_entity_poly.entity_id
_entity_poly.type
_entity_poly.pdbx_seq_one_letter_code
_entity_poly.pdbx_strand_id
1 'polypeptide(L)'
;MWSDKESSEDYLNFGEVSQLAVDVLTTKDMLPVSIGIFGNWGAGKSSLLKLIEQKLEQDDKDWIVINFDSWLYQGYDDTRAALLEVIATELTKAAEGNSALISKTKRLLSRVDGFRAMGLLAEGTALMAGLPTGGLLSRGIGALRNITDGIQSQEEYEALGNIAKEGKETACGLIKPQTKKSPPQQIDAFRKEYGEILEELGKPLIVVIDNLDRCLPANAIHTLEAIRLFLFLTNTAFIIAADEDMIRSSVADYFKGASQRHQIDYLDKLIQVPIRVPKAGVREIRSYLFMLYAIEHGLEGEKITMLREGLEKALQQSWKDEPISRQEALKMTGEADDSNLALAFARADRIAPILANSPIIHGNPRIVKRLLNVVKMRSQIAKRRAMPLDEAIITKLVIFERCVGVDGTADLYHLVDIEQGVPQILKQLDDNGGQIPTDAPKTWTDSPTTKSFISQWAQLEPRLGGIDLRAAIYLSRETMPIGAYVVGLSPSGREVLNALIELKNTSSPTAENLLKALPREEQIPVMEGLINQLRQVSDWDRKPRGFSGACLLARYSTDAASILIRYLQELQLGMKRPAWMTAALKDEQWNKDA
;
A
#
# COMPACT_ATOMS: atom_id res chain seq x y z
N MET A 1 -1.98 20.19 11.11
CA MET A 1 -1.69 18.81 10.64
C MET A 1 -2.38 18.62 9.31
N TRP A 2 -1.83 17.80 8.43
CA TRP A 2 -2.32 17.63 7.07
C TRP A 2 -2.97 16.27 6.88
N SER A 3 -4.08 16.22 6.14
CA SER A 3 -4.74 14.97 5.78
C SER A 3 -3.90 14.17 4.77
N ASP A 4 -3.82 12.86 4.98
CA ASP A 4 -3.20 11.91 4.05
C ASP A 4 -4.20 11.49 2.95
N LYS A 5 -4.85 12.50 2.34
CA LYS A 5 -5.71 12.37 1.17
C LYS A 5 -5.00 12.96 -0.05
N GLU A 6 -5.33 12.40 -1.21
CA GLU A 6 -4.95 12.93 -2.51
C GLU A 6 -5.53 14.33 -2.72
N SER A 7 -4.70 15.24 -3.23
CA SER A 7 -5.08 16.62 -3.53
C SER A 7 -5.70 16.69 -4.92
N SER A 8 -6.74 17.52 -5.07
CA SER A 8 -7.23 18.01 -6.36
C SER A 8 -6.39 19.17 -6.89
N GLU A 9 -5.70 19.88 -6.00
CA GLU A 9 -4.79 20.98 -6.37
C GLU A 9 -3.40 20.45 -6.68
N ASP A 10 -2.77 20.99 -7.73
CA ASP A 10 -1.40 20.66 -8.10
C ASP A 10 -0.39 21.43 -7.24
N TYR A 11 0.25 20.72 -6.31
CA TYR A 11 1.31 21.26 -5.46
C TYR A 11 2.72 20.79 -5.89
N LEU A 12 2.82 19.96 -6.93
CA LEU A 12 4.06 19.27 -7.33
C LEU A 12 4.39 19.44 -8.81
N ASN A 13 3.68 20.32 -9.51
CA ASN A 13 3.81 20.55 -10.94
C ASN A 13 3.55 19.29 -11.79
N PHE A 14 2.49 18.56 -11.44
CA PHE A 14 1.93 17.49 -12.25
C PHE A 14 1.07 17.99 -13.44
N GLY A 15 0.90 19.30 -13.58
CA GLY A 15 0.15 19.97 -14.65
C GLY A 15 0.61 19.58 -16.05
N GLU A 16 1.92 19.53 -16.31
CA GLU A 16 2.45 19.14 -17.63
C GLU A 16 2.18 17.66 -17.94
N VAL A 17 2.33 16.80 -16.93
CA VAL A 17 2.15 15.34 -17.06
C VAL A 17 0.67 14.98 -17.25
N SER A 18 -0.23 15.65 -16.51
CA SER A 18 -1.67 15.51 -16.72
C SER A 18 -2.09 16.03 -18.08
N GLN A 19 -1.46 17.11 -18.57
CA GLN A 19 -1.75 17.64 -19.90
C GLN A 19 -1.38 16.62 -20.98
N LEU A 20 -0.21 15.97 -20.86
CA LEU A 20 0.20 14.94 -21.81
C LEU A 20 -0.81 13.78 -21.89
N ALA A 21 -1.38 13.36 -20.75
CA ALA A 21 -2.44 12.36 -20.74
C ALA A 21 -3.70 12.86 -21.45
N VAL A 22 -4.13 14.10 -21.19
CA VAL A 22 -5.30 14.72 -21.84
C VAL A 22 -5.08 14.89 -23.34
N ASP A 23 -3.89 15.29 -23.77
CA ASP A 23 -3.53 15.44 -25.19
C ASP A 23 -3.65 14.09 -25.91
N VAL A 24 -3.18 13.00 -25.29
CA VAL A 24 -3.33 11.64 -25.83
C VAL A 24 -4.80 11.24 -25.95
N LEU A 25 -5.62 11.55 -24.94
CA LEU A 25 -7.05 11.23 -24.91
C LEU A 25 -7.85 12.03 -25.95
N THR A 26 -7.50 13.30 -26.14
CA THR A 26 -8.23 14.24 -27.01
C THR A 26 -7.79 14.18 -28.47
N THR A 27 -6.57 13.69 -28.75
CA THR A 27 -6.00 13.56 -30.10
C THR A 27 -6.86 12.68 -31.00
N LYS A 28 -7.11 13.18 -32.21
CA LYS A 28 -7.88 12.47 -33.23
C LYS A 28 -7.20 11.15 -33.61
N ASP A 29 -7.99 10.09 -33.76
CA ASP A 29 -7.55 8.74 -34.17
C ASP A 29 -6.65 8.00 -33.17
N MET A 30 -6.49 8.50 -31.93
CA MET A 30 -5.80 7.76 -30.86
C MET A 30 -6.68 6.70 -30.20
N LEU A 31 -8.01 6.84 -30.24
CA LEU A 31 -8.93 5.91 -29.61
C LEU A 31 -9.15 4.65 -30.49
N PRO A 32 -9.13 3.43 -29.92
CA PRO A 32 -8.92 3.15 -28.50
C PRO A 32 -7.47 3.23 -28.02
N VAL A 33 -7.28 3.69 -26.78
CA VAL A 33 -5.96 3.85 -26.16
C VAL A 33 -5.95 3.36 -24.71
N SER A 34 -4.83 2.82 -24.25
CA SER A 34 -4.53 2.49 -22.86
C SER A 34 -3.30 3.27 -22.42
N ILE A 35 -3.49 4.08 -21.39
CA ILE A 35 -2.48 4.93 -20.76
C ILE A 35 -2.14 4.32 -19.41
N GLY A 36 -0.85 4.08 -19.15
CA GLY A 36 -0.37 3.62 -17.84
C GLY A 36 0.20 4.78 -17.06
N ILE A 37 -0.31 5.06 -15.86
CA ILE A 37 0.24 6.05 -14.94
C ILE A 37 1.07 5.31 -13.88
N PHE A 38 2.39 5.37 -14.04
CA PHE A 38 3.33 4.59 -13.24
C PHE A 38 4.08 5.44 -12.23
N GLY A 39 4.19 4.93 -11.00
CA GLY A 39 5.00 5.56 -9.96
C GLY A 39 4.95 4.77 -8.66
N ASN A 40 5.98 4.94 -7.84
CA ASN A 40 6.10 4.25 -6.56
C ASN A 40 4.92 4.60 -5.64
N TRP A 41 4.68 3.75 -4.64
CA TRP A 41 3.69 4.03 -3.61
C TRP A 41 3.86 5.43 -2.99
N GLY A 42 2.81 6.24 -2.97
CA GLY A 42 2.83 7.60 -2.43
C GLY A 42 3.43 8.69 -3.34
N ALA A 43 3.81 8.36 -4.58
CA ALA A 43 4.36 9.32 -5.55
C ALA A 43 3.36 10.37 -6.05
N GLY A 44 2.04 10.12 -5.91
CA GLY A 44 0.99 11.06 -6.34
C GLY A 44 0.13 10.61 -7.51
N LYS A 45 0.15 9.31 -7.89
CA LYS A 45 -0.65 8.73 -8.99
C LYS A 45 -2.13 9.15 -8.94
N SER A 46 -2.81 8.94 -7.81
CA SER A 46 -4.23 9.30 -7.65
C SER A 46 -4.48 10.81 -7.69
N SER A 47 -3.50 11.65 -7.30
CA SER A 47 -3.60 13.10 -7.49
C SER A 47 -3.47 13.49 -8.97
N LEU A 48 -2.56 12.83 -9.70
CA LEU A 48 -2.44 13.01 -11.14
C LEU A 48 -3.72 12.57 -11.89
N LEU A 49 -4.35 11.46 -11.47
CA LEU A 49 -5.65 11.03 -12.01
C LEU A 49 -6.73 12.10 -11.84
N LYS A 50 -6.86 12.66 -10.63
CA LYS A 50 -7.82 13.75 -10.37
C LYS A 50 -7.56 14.99 -11.23
N LEU A 51 -6.30 15.36 -11.46
CA LEU A 51 -5.96 16.47 -12.35
C LEU A 51 -6.36 16.19 -13.80
N ILE A 52 -6.23 14.93 -14.25
CA ILE A 52 -6.70 14.53 -15.58
C ILE A 52 -8.22 14.60 -15.66
N GLU A 53 -8.94 14.05 -14.67
CA GLU A 53 -10.40 14.11 -14.59
C GLU A 53 -10.91 15.56 -14.65
N GLN A 54 -10.34 16.47 -13.86
CA GLN A 54 -10.71 17.89 -13.86
C GLN A 54 -10.47 18.59 -15.20
N LYS A 55 -9.38 18.24 -15.90
CA LYS A 55 -9.10 18.80 -17.23
C LYS A 55 -10.07 18.28 -18.29
N LEU A 56 -10.53 17.04 -18.16
CA LEU A 56 -11.54 16.45 -19.04
C LEU A 56 -12.92 17.06 -18.79
N GLU A 57 -13.27 17.39 -17.55
CA GLU A 57 -14.51 18.12 -17.22
C GLU A 57 -14.56 19.53 -17.82
N GLN A 58 -13.39 20.13 -18.10
CA GLN A 58 -13.26 21.45 -18.72
C GLN A 58 -13.17 21.39 -20.25
N ASP A 59 -13.11 20.19 -20.84
CA ASP A 59 -13.06 20.01 -22.30
C ASP A 59 -14.45 20.22 -22.93
N ASP A 60 -14.49 20.65 -24.18
CA ASP A 60 -15.74 20.89 -24.92
C ASP A 60 -16.47 19.59 -25.29
N LYS A 61 -15.77 18.44 -25.24
CA LYS A 61 -16.35 17.12 -25.51
C LYS A 61 -17.07 16.57 -24.28
N ASP A 62 -18.21 15.93 -24.52
CA ASP A 62 -18.98 15.25 -23.48
C ASP A 62 -18.41 13.84 -23.25
N TRP A 63 -17.58 13.70 -22.21
CA TRP A 63 -16.91 12.46 -21.82
C TRP A 63 -17.74 11.65 -20.83
N ILE A 64 -17.74 10.33 -20.97
CA ILE A 64 -18.19 9.44 -19.90
C ILE A 64 -16.95 8.97 -19.15
N VAL A 65 -16.80 9.36 -17.88
CA VAL A 65 -15.66 8.96 -17.04
C VAL A 65 -16.14 7.97 -15.98
N ILE A 66 -15.52 6.79 -15.94
CA ILE A 66 -15.83 5.71 -14.99
C ILE A 66 -14.60 5.46 -14.13
N ASN A 67 -14.74 5.64 -12.82
CA ASN A 67 -13.70 5.36 -11.84
C ASN A 67 -13.89 3.97 -11.23
N PHE A 68 -12.86 3.11 -11.33
CA PHE A 68 -12.83 1.77 -10.79
C PHE A 68 -11.62 1.57 -9.86
N ASP A 69 -11.88 1.39 -8.56
CA ASP A 69 -10.84 1.02 -7.60
C ASP A 69 -10.75 -0.50 -7.49
N SER A 70 -9.67 -1.07 -8.04
CA SER A 70 -9.48 -2.53 -8.10
C SER A 70 -9.39 -3.18 -6.71
N TRP A 71 -8.94 -2.44 -5.70
CA TRP A 71 -8.76 -2.95 -4.34
C TRP A 71 -10.11 -3.11 -3.61
N LEU A 72 -11.05 -2.20 -3.83
CA LEU A 72 -12.39 -2.27 -3.23
C LEU A 72 -13.16 -3.54 -3.65
N TYR A 73 -12.89 -4.06 -4.84
CA TYR A 73 -13.61 -5.20 -5.41
C TYR A 73 -12.85 -6.53 -5.30
N GLN A 74 -11.70 -6.55 -4.62
CA GLN A 74 -10.84 -7.73 -4.51
C GLN A 74 -11.50 -8.91 -3.77
N GLY A 75 -12.48 -8.65 -2.90
CA GLY A 75 -13.20 -9.66 -2.10
C GLY A 75 -14.45 -10.25 -2.77
N TYR A 76 -14.77 -9.87 -4.00
CA TYR A 76 -15.93 -10.39 -4.74
C TYR A 76 -15.49 -11.49 -5.73
N ASP A 77 -16.33 -12.53 -5.88
CA ASP A 77 -16.05 -13.82 -6.55
C ASP A 77 -15.64 -13.77 -8.06
N ASP A 78 -15.45 -12.60 -8.68
CA ASP A 78 -14.68 -12.42 -9.93
C ASP A 78 -14.40 -10.91 -10.17
N THR A 79 -13.13 -10.49 -10.15
CA THR A 79 -12.75 -9.07 -10.37
C THR A 79 -13.10 -8.60 -11.79
N ARG A 80 -13.14 -9.51 -12.77
CA ARG A 80 -13.57 -9.20 -14.15
C ARG A 80 -15.05 -8.85 -14.16
N ALA A 81 -15.87 -9.68 -13.52
CA ALA A 81 -17.31 -9.42 -13.44
C ALA A 81 -17.60 -8.11 -12.70
N ALA A 82 -16.87 -7.80 -11.63
CA ALA A 82 -16.99 -6.53 -10.92
C ALA A 82 -16.71 -5.32 -11.83
N LEU A 83 -15.63 -5.35 -12.61
CA LEU A 83 -15.31 -4.27 -13.56
C LEU A 83 -16.42 -4.11 -14.62
N LEU A 84 -16.87 -5.22 -15.21
CA LEU A 84 -17.93 -5.19 -16.22
C LEU A 84 -19.26 -4.67 -15.65
N GLU A 85 -19.58 -5.02 -14.39
CA GLU A 85 -20.80 -4.56 -13.71
C GLU A 85 -20.77 -3.05 -13.43
N VAL A 86 -19.63 -2.52 -12.96
CA VAL A 86 -19.45 -1.08 -12.74
C VAL A 86 -19.63 -0.33 -14.06
N ILE A 87 -18.99 -0.79 -15.14
CA ILE A 87 -19.12 -0.18 -16.47
C ILE A 87 -20.57 -0.20 -16.95
N ALA A 88 -21.24 -1.36 -16.85
CA ALA A 88 -22.62 -1.51 -17.28
C ALA A 88 -23.59 -0.61 -16.49
N THR A 89 -23.32 -0.43 -15.19
CA THR A 89 -24.12 0.43 -14.30
C THR A 89 -23.95 1.90 -14.66
N GLU A 90 -22.73 2.38 -14.84
CA GLU A 90 -22.48 3.77 -15.23
C GLU A 90 -22.99 4.07 -16.65
N LEU A 91 -22.88 3.12 -17.59
CA LEU A 91 -23.52 3.26 -18.91
C LEU A 91 -25.04 3.33 -18.82
N THR A 92 -25.65 2.64 -17.85
CA THR A 92 -27.11 2.74 -17.63
C THR A 92 -27.51 4.13 -17.15
N LYS A 93 -26.70 4.75 -16.28
CA LYS A 93 -26.90 6.15 -15.84
C LYS A 93 -26.69 7.12 -16.99
N ALA A 94 -25.64 6.93 -17.80
CA ALA A 94 -25.39 7.77 -18.98
C ALA A 94 -26.49 7.64 -20.05
N ALA A 95 -27.20 6.51 -20.07
CA ALA A 95 -28.35 6.26 -20.93
C ALA A 95 -29.70 6.79 -20.38
N GLU A 96 -29.71 7.47 -19.22
CA GLU A 96 -30.92 8.05 -18.65
C GLU A 96 -31.62 8.98 -19.66
N GLY A 97 -32.91 8.70 -19.93
CA GLY A 97 -33.70 9.40 -20.96
C GLY A 97 -33.87 8.65 -22.28
N ASN A 98 -33.12 7.55 -22.53
CA ASN A 98 -33.29 6.70 -23.72
C ASN A 98 -33.67 5.25 -23.33
N SER A 99 -34.96 4.93 -23.42
CA SER A 99 -35.49 3.61 -23.04
C SER A 99 -34.93 2.44 -23.86
N ALA A 100 -34.53 2.69 -25.11
CA ALA A 100 -33.89 1.68 -25.95
C ALA A 100 -32.48 1.36 -25.46
N LEU A 101 -31.67 2.39 -25.14
CA LEU A 101 -30.33 2.23 -24.56
C LEU A 101 -30.37 1.54 -23.19
N ILE A 102 -31.31 1.92 -22.31
CA ILE A 102 -31.49 1.28 -20.99
C ILE A 102 -31.78 -0.22 -21.13
N SER A 103 -32.54 -0.62 -22.16
CA SER A 103 -32.80 -2.05 -22.42
C SER A 103 -31.55 -2.80 -22.89
N LYS A 104 -30.62 -2.12 -23.59
CA LYS A 104 -29.34 -2.69 -24.02
C LYS A 104 -28.39 -2.83 -22.83
N THR A 105 -28.27 -1.81 -21.99
CA THR A 105 -27.40 -1.87 -20.81
C THR A 105 -27.85 -2.92 -19.79
N LYS A 106 -29.17 -3.09 -19.59
CA LYS A 106 -29.72 -4.19 -18.76
C LYS A 106 -29.40 -5.58 -19.31
N ARG A 107 -29.39 -5.76 -20.64
CA ARG A 107 -28.94 -7.01 -21.26
C ARG A 107 -27.45 -7.23 -21.03
N LEU A 108 -26.65 -6.17 -21.13
CA LEU A 108 -25.22 -6.21 -20.84
C LEU A 108 -24.96 -6.65 -19.38
N LEU A 109 -25.69 -6.10 -18.39
CA LEU A 109 -25.67 -6.55 -16.99
C LEU A 109 -26.02 -8.05 -16.85
N SER A 110 -27.10 -8.50 -17.49
CA SER A 110 -27.50 -9.92 -17.41
C SER A 110 -26.46 -10.90 -17.95
N ARG A 111 -25.56 -10.44 -18.84
CA ARG A 111 -24.45 -11.23 -19.35
C ARG A 111 -23.29 -11.29 -18.36
N VAL A 112 -23.09 -10.23 -17.56
CA VAL A 112 -22.13 -10.22 -16.45
C VAL A 112 -22.51 -11.25 -15.40
N ASP A 113 -23.81 -11.38 -15.08
CA ASP A 113 -24.32 -12.45 -14.21
C ASP A 113 -24.03 -13.85 -14.80
N GLY A 114 -24.13 -13.99 -16.13
CA GLY A 114 -23.72 -15.19 -16.85
C GLY A 114 -22.23 -15.52 -16.69
N PHE A 115 -21.36 -14.52 -16.78
CA PHE A 115 -19.91 -14.69 -16.53
C PHE A 115 -19.62 -15.11 -15.09
N ARG A 116 -20.29 -14.50 -14.11
CA ARG A 116 -20.18 -14.87 -12.68
C ARG A 116 -20.58 -16.32 -12.44
N ALA A 117 -21.69 -16.77 -13.05
CA ALA A 117 -22.15 -18.16 -12.98
C ALA A 117 -21.19 -19.16 -13.66
N MET A 118 -20.42 -18.72 -14.66
CA MET A 118 -19.37 -19.54 -15.30
C MET A 118 -18.06 -19.55 -14.52
N GLY A 119 -17.67 -18.44 -13.89
CA GLY A 119 -16.49 -18.35 -13.02
C GLY A 119 -16.57 -19.32 -11.84
N LEU A 120 -17.75 -19.41 -11.22
CA LEU A 120 -18.07 -20.39 -10.17
C LEU A 120 -17.95 -21.85 -10.62
N LEU A 121 -17.98 -22.13 -11.93
CA LEU A 121 -17.76 -23.48 -12.48
C LEU A 121 -16.28 -23.79 -12.74
N ALA A 122 -15.43 -22.76 -12.92
CA ALA A 122 -14.00 -22.92 -13.21
C ALA A 122 -13.16 -23.21 -11.95
N GLU A 123 -13.57 -22.71 -10.78
CA GLU A 123 -12.99 -23.10 -9.48
C GLU A 123 -13.50 -24.46 -8.97
N GLY A 124 -14.23 -25.20 -9.81
CA GLY A 124 -14.67 -26.56 -9.57
C GLY A 124 -13.53 -27.58 -9.65
N THR A 125 -12.65 -27.62 -8.66
CA THR A 125 -11.76 -28.78 -8.43
C THR A 125 -12.55 -30.10 -8.34
N ALA A 126 -13.84 -30.05 -7.99
CA ALA A 126 -14.75 -31.19 -7.99
C ALA A 126 -15.10 -31.75 -9.39
N LEU A 127 -15.01 -30.95 -10.46
CA LEU A 127 -15.35 -31.40 -11.82
C LEU A 127 -14.25 -32.25 -12.46
N MET A 128 -12.97 -32.00 -12.14
CA MET A 128 -11.85 -32.80 -12.64
C MET A 128 -11.80 -34.22 -12.05
N ALA A 129 -12.46 -34.44 -10.90
CA ALA A 129 -12.51 -35.74 -10.23
C ALA A 129 -13.63 -36.67 -10.75
N GLY A 130 -14.40 -36.27 -11.76
CA GLY A 130 -15.42 -37.13 -12.39
C GLY A 130 -16.67 -37.40 -11.54
N LEU A 131 -16.91 -36.61 -10.49
CA LEU A 131 -18.08 -36.77 -9.62
C LEU A 131 -19.30 -36.04 -10.23
N PRO A 132 -20.46 -36.69 -10.36
CA PRO A 132 -21.64 -36.08 -10.97
C PRO A 132 -22.22 -35.00 -10.05
N THR A 133 -22.06 -33.72 -10.42
CA THR A 133 -22.60 -32.55 -9.70
C THR A 133 -24.11 -32.33 -9.96
N GLY A 134 -24.86 -33.40 -10.21
CA GLY A 134 -26.31 -33.35 -10.42
C GLY A 134 -27.04 -33.30 -9.08
N GLY A 135 -27.03 -32.16 -8.39
CA GLY A 135 -27.84 -32.03 -7.18
C GLY A 135 -27.64 -30.79 -6.31
N LEU A 136 -26.61 -29.98 -6.51
CA LEU A 136 -26.30 -28.87 -5.59
C LEU A 136 -26.88 -27.49 -5.99
N LEU A 137 -27.60 -27.41 -7.11
CA LEU A 137 -28.11 -26.13 -7.62
C LEU A 137 -29.53 -25.76 -7.15
N SER A 138 -30.23 -26.62 -6.40
CA SER A 138 -31.66 -26.41 -6.09
C SER A 138 -32.02 -26.09 -4.64
N ARG A 139 -31.08 -25.83 -3.73
CA ARG A 139 -31.45 -25.50 -2.34
C ARG A 139 -30.72 -24.28 -1.79
N GLY A 140 -31.53 -23.27 -1.45
CA GLY A 140 -31.12 -22.01 -0.85
C GLY A 140 -30.53 -22.14 0.57
N ILE A 141 -30.13 -20.99 1.07
CA ILE A 141 -29.29 -20.65 2.24
C ILE A 141 -29.73 -21.26 3.60
N GLY A 142 -30.81 -22.05 3.68
CA GLY A 142 -31.39 -22.54 4.93
C GLY A 142 -30.94 -23.92 5.45
N ALA A 143 -30.15 -24.71 4.70
CA ALA A 143 -30.00 -26.15 4.99
C ALA A 143 -28.58 -26.61 5.44
N LEU A 144 -27.64 -25.70 5.72
CA LEU A 144 -26.33 -26.09 6.23
C LEU A 144 -26.32 -26.46 7.72
N ARG A 145 -27.44 -26.32 8.42
CA ARG A 145 -27.46 -26.44 9.89
C ARG A 145 -27.62 -27.86 10.44
N ASN A 146 -27.96 -28.85 9.59
CA ASN A 146 -28.31 -30.20 10.04
C ASN A 146 -27.48 -31.33 9.41
N ILE A 147 -26.28 -31.05 8.88
CA ILE A 147 -25.38 -32.09 8.35
C ILE A 147 -24.13 -32.24 9.23
N THR A 148 -24.25 -31.90 10.52
CA THR A 148 -23.16 -32.09 11.49
C THR A 148 -23.15 -33.48 12.12
N ASP A 149 -24.19 -34.30 11.92
CA ASP A 149 -24.22 -35.66 12.48
C ASP A 149 -24.21 -36.69 11.36
N GLY A 150 -23.13 -37.46 11.32
CA GLY A 150 -22.86 -38.49 10.32
C GLY A 150 -23.91 -39.59 10.31
N ILE A 151 -24.32 -40.00 9.11
CA ILE A 151 -25.28 -41.08 8.91
C ILE A 151 -24.57 -42.43 9.01
N GLN A 152 -24.93 -43.20 10.03
CA GLN A 152 -24.59 -44.62 10.22
C GLN A 152 -25.87 -45.46 10.19
N SER A 153 -26.40 -45.83 9.02
CA SER A 153 -27.13 -47.09 8.81
C SER A 153 -27.61 -47.26 7.36
N GLN A 154 -27.91 -48.50 7.00
CA GLN A 154 -28.26 -48.97 5.65
C GLN A 154 -29.77 -48.86 5.35
N GLU A 155 -30.60 -48.52 6.34
CA GLU A 155 -32.06 -48.45 6.23
C GLU A 155 -32.56 -47.10 5.65
N GLU A 156 -31.78 -46.02 5.73
CA GLU A 156 -32.11 -44.73 5.09
C GLU A 156 -31.97 -44.73 3.56
N TYR A 157 -31.23 -45.69 3.00
CA TYR A 157 -31.03 -45.80 1.54
C TYR A 157 -32.30 -46.26 0.80
N GLU A 158 -33.11 -47.12 1.41
CA GLU A 158 -34.34 -47.62 0.79
C GLU A 158 -35.47 -46.58 0.80
N ALA A 159 -35.49 -45.68 1.80
CA ALA A 159 -36.44 -44.57 1.85
C ALA A 159 -36.21 -43.54 0.74
N LEU A 160 -34.95 -43.32 0.35
CA LEU A 160 -34.58 -42.44 -0.77
C LEU A 160 -35.02 -42.97 -2.14
N GLY A 161 -35.04 -44.30 -2.32
CA GLY A 161 -35.42 -44.94 -3.58
C GLY A 161 -36.90 -44.77 -3.94
N ASN A 162 -37.77 -44.66 -2.94
CA ASN A 162 -39.22 -44.55 -3.15
C ASN A 162 -39.68 -43.11 -3.40
N ILE A 163 -39.02 -42.11 -2.81
CA ILE A 163 -39.30 -40.68 -3.07
C ILE A 163 -38.91 -40.31 -4.53
N ALA A 164 -37.91 -40.98 -5.10
CA ALA A 164 -37.46 -40.75 -6.47
C ALA A 164 -38.49 -41.14 -7.55
N LYS A 165 -39.46 -42.01 -7.24
CA LYS A 165 -40.48 -42.46 -8.21
C LYS A 165 -41.67 -41.51 -8.33
N GLU A 166 -42.07 -40.82 -7.27
CA GLU A 166 -43.21 -39.89 -7.30
C GLU A 166 -42.86 -38.52 -7.89
N GLY A 167 -41.59 -38.10 -7.85
CA GLY A 167 -41.15 -36.80 -8.40
C GLY A 167 -41.04 -36.74 -9.93
N LYS A 168 -41.28 -37.85 -10.65
CA LYS A 168 -40.99 -37.96 -12.09
C LYS A 168 -42.10 -37.38 -12.97
N GLU A 169 -43.32 -37.19 -12.47
CA GLU A 169 -44.47 -36.74 -13.27
C GLU A 169 -44.74 -35.23 -13.21
N THR A 170 -44.14 -34.50 -12.25
CA THR A 170 -44.41 -33.06 -12.05
C THR A 170 -43.33 -32.11 -12.56
N ALA A 171 -42.24 -32.62 -13.14
CA ALA A 171 -41.06 -31.83 -13.50
C ALA A 171 -40.86 -31.57 -15.02
N CYS A 172 -41.84 -31.90 -15.88
CA CYS A 172 -41.73 -31.65 -17.33
C CYS A 172 -42.23 -30.28 -17.80
N GLY A 173 -42.61 -29.37 -16.89
CA GLY A 173 -43.35 -28.15 -17.26
C GLY A 173 -42.61 -26.80 -17.23
N LEU A 174 -41.45 -26.66 -16.57
CA LEU A 174 -41.02 -25.31 -16.12
C LEU A 174 -39.53 -24.98 -16.28
N ILE A 175 -38.83 -25.47 -17.31
CA ILE A 175 -37.55 -24.88 -17.72
C ILE A 175 -37.47 -24.83 -19.25
N LYS A 176 -37.74 -23.65 -19.82
CA LYS A 176 -37.36 -23.37 -21.22
C LYS A 176 -35.83 -23.36 -21.31
N PRO A 177 -35.20 -24.13 -22.21
CA PRO A 177 -33.76 -24.11 -22.39
C PRO A 177 -33.37 -22.82 -23.12
N GLN A 178 -32.95 -21.80 -22.37
CA GLN A 178 -32.18 -20.70 -22.96
C GLN A 178 -30.82 -21.29 -23.38
N THR A 179 -30.53 -21.21 -24.67
CA THR A 179 -29.34 -21.75 -25.34
C THR A 179 -28.06 -21.33 -24.63
N LYS A 180 -27.34 -22.28 -24.01
CA LYS A 180 -26.02 -22.06 -23.41
C LYS A 180 -25.02 -21.70 -24.51
N LYS A 181 -24.78 -20.40 -24.72
CA LYS A 181 -23.70 -19.89 -25.60
C LYS A 181 -22.35 -20.24 -24.99
N SER A 182 -21.39 -20.67 -25.83
CA SER A 182 -20.02 -20.97 -25.37
C SER A 182 -19.31 -19.70 -24.86
N PRO A 183 -18.27 -19.80 -24.01
CA PRO A 183 -17.58 -18.62 -23.47
C PRO A 183 -17.12 -17.61 -24.53
N PRO A 184 -16.51 -18.00 -25.67
CA PRO A 184 -16.17 -17.05 -26.74
C PRO A 184 -17.39 -16.35 -27.35
N GLN A 185 -18.49 -17.08 -27.55
CA GLN A 185 -19.74 -16.50 -28.08
C GLN A 185 -20.36 -15.49 -27.11
N GLN A 186 -20.15 -15.65 -25.80
CA GLN A 186 -20.59 -14.68 -24.80
C GLN A 186 -19.74 -13.42 -24.83
N ILE A 187 -18.41 -13.55 -25.01
CA ILE A 187 -17.48 -12.42 -25.17
C ILE A 187 -17.83 -11.62 -26.43
N ASP A 188 -17.96 -12.27 -27.58
CA ASP A 188 -18.28 -11.58 -28.85
C ASP A 188 -19.62 -10.86 -28.77
N ALA A 189 -20.62 -11.52 -28.18
CA ALA A 189 -21.94 -10.93 -28.05
C ALA A 189 -21.98 -9.83 -26.98
N PHE A 190 -21.09 -9.85 -25.98
CA PHE A 190 -20.88 -8.73 -25.06
C PHE A 190 -20.25 -7.55 -25.79
N ARG A 191 -19.14 -7.78 -26.52
CA ARG A 191 -18.43 -6.74 -27.29
C ARG A 191 -19.35 -6.08 -28.31
N LYS A 192 -20.19 -6.85 -28.98
CA LYS A 192 -21.19 -6.31 -29.92
C LYS A 192 -22.19 -5.38 -29.21
N GLU A 193 -22.81 -5.82 -28.11
CA GLU A 193 -23.76 -4.97 -27.38
C GLU A 193 -23.09 -3.74 -26.77
N TYR A 194 -21.90 -3.90 -26.20
CA TYR A 194 -21.09 -2.81 -25.67
C TYR A 194 -20.73 -1.79 -26.75
N GLY A 195 -20.29 -2.24 -27.92
CA GLY A 195 -20.00 -1.37 -29.07
C GLY A 195 -21.24 -0.60 -29.56
N GLU A 196 -22.38 -1.28 -29.72
CA GLU A 196 -23.63 -0.63 -30.11
C GLU A 196 -24.07 0.45 -29.10
N ILE A 197 -23.87 0.21 -27.80
CA ILE A 197 -24.18 1.20 -26.76
C ILE A 197 -23.27 2.43 -26.90
N LEU A 198 -21.97 2.22 -27.10
CA LEU A 198 -21.00 3.32 -27.26
C LEU A 198 -21.26 4.15 -28.52
N GLU A 199 -21.61 3.50 -29.63
CA GLU A 199 -21.99 4.18 -30.88
C GLU A 199 -23.27 5.00 -30.73
N GLU A 200 -24.30 4.46 -30.07
CA GLU A 200 -25.57 5.15 -29.83
C GLU A 200 -25.44 6.29 -28.81
N LEU A 201 -24.55 6.18 -27.83
CA LEU A 201 -24.24 7.26 -26.89
C LEU A 201 -23.49 8.40 -27.58
N GLY A 202 -22.64 8.09 -28.56
CA GLY A 202 -21.86 9.09 -29.32
C GLY A 202 -20.82 9.84 -28.48
N LYS A 203 -20.51 9.36 -27.28
CA LYS A 203 -19.59 9.96 -26.32
C LYS A 203 -18.37 9.06 -26.12
N PRO A 204 -17.14 9.59 -26.06
CA PRO A 204 -15.99 8.78 -25.70
C PRO A 204 -16.07 8.34 -24.24
N LEU A 205 -15.69 7.08 -23.98
CA LEU A 205 -15.69 6.48 -22.65
C LEU A 205 -14.27 6.36 -22.12
N ILE A 206 -14.01 6.93 -20.96
CA ILE A 206 -12.75 6.81 -20.22
C ILE A 206 -12.99 5.94 -18.99
N VAL A 207 -12.24 4.85 -18.87
CA VAL A 207 -12.25 3.99 -17.68
C VAL A 207 -10.94 4.18 -16.93
N VAL A 208 -11.01 4.81 -15.76
CA VAL A 208 -9.90 5.02 -14.84
C VAL A 208 -9.83 3.86 -13.86
N ILE A 209 -8.67 3.22 -13.76
CA ILE A 209 -8.43 2.05 -12.92
C ILE A 209 -7.30 2.40 -11.96
N ASP A 210 -7.60 2.49 -10.66
CA ASP A 210 -6.62 2.80 -9.60
C ASP A 210 -6.43 1.61 -8.64
N ASN A 211 -5.36 1.69 -7.84
CA ASN A 211 -4.98 0.75 -6.78
C ASN A 211 -4.82 -0.71 -7.23
N LEU A 212 -4.52 -0.94 -8.51
CA LEU A 212 -4.26 -2.29 -9.04
C LEU A 212 -3.03 -2.94 -8.37
N ASP A 213 -2.06 -2.12 -7.95
CA ASP A 213 -0.85 -2.52 -7.22
C ASP A 213 -1.11 -2.96 -5.77
N ARG A 214 -2.35 -2.82 -5.26
CA ARG A 214 -2.77 -3.30 -3.94
C ARG A 214 -3.55 -4.61 -3.98
N CYS A 215 -3.93 -5.05 -5.17
CA CYS A 215 -4.67 -6.29 -5.36
C CYS A 215 -3.77 -7.52 -5.11
N LEU A 216 -4.39 -8.65 -4.75
CA LEU A 216 -3.71 -9.94 -4.86
C LEU A 216 -3.26 -10.18 -6.31
N PRO A 217 -2.14 -10.89 -6.53
CA PRO A 217 -1.59 -11.10 -7.87
C PRO A 217 -2.61 -11.59 -8.90
N ALA A 218 -3.43 -12.59 -8.55
CA ALA A 218 -4.45 -13.13 -9.45
C ALA A 218 -5.48 -12.09 -9.88
N ASN A 219 -5.98 -11.28 -8.94
CA ASN A 219 -7.02 -10.29 -9.20
C ASN A 219 -6.49 -9.13 -10.06
N ALA A 220 -5.23 -8.74 -9.85
CA ALA A 220 -4.56 -7.74 -10.69
C ALA A 220 -4.49 -8.23 -12.15
N ILE A 221 -4.06 -9.47 -12.37
CA ILE A 221 -3.98 -10.07 -13.71
C ILE A 221 -5.36 -10.23 -14.34
N HIS A 222 -6.35 -10.70 -13.59
CA HIS A 222 -7.73 -10.84 -14.08
C HIS A 222 -8.32 -9.51 -14.52
N THR A 223 -8.08 -8.43 -13.78
CA THR A 223 -8.52 -7.07 -14.15
C THR A 223 -7.88 -6.65 -15.48
N LEU A 224 -6.57 -6.84 -15.63
CA LEU A 224 -5.84 -6.53 -16.86
C LEU A 224 -6.32 -7.35 -18.07
N GLU A 225 -6.62 -8.63 -17.86
CA GLU A 225 -7.21 -9.50 -18.88
C GLU A 225 -8.61 -9.03 -19.28
N ALA A 226 -9.44 -8.57 -18.33
CA ALA A 226 -10.78 -8.06 -18.62
C ALA A 226 -10.74 -6.84 -19.57
N ILE A 227 -9.82 -5.90 -19.30
CA ILE A 227 -9.62 -4.71 -20.14
C ILE A 227 -9.33 -5.12 -21.58
N ARG A 228 -8.36 -6.02 -21.76
CA ARG A 228 -7.93 -6.48 -23.08
C ARG A 228 -9.01 -7.27 -23.83
N LEU A 229 -9.72 -8.14 -23.13
CA LEU A 229 -10.66 -9.08 -23.76
C LEU A 229 -12.01 -8.43 -24.08
N PHE A 230 -12.51 -7.55 -23.22
CA PHE A 230 -13.89 -7.06 -23.30
C PHE A 230 -14.01 -5.58 -23.68
N LEU A 231 -13.04 -4.75 -23.27
CA LEU A 231 -13.29 -3.31 -23.14
C LEU A 231 -12.54 -2.44 -24.18
N PHE A 232 -11.55 -3.01 -24.87
CA PHE A 232 -10.84 -2.35 -25.97
C PHE A 232 -11.69 -2.32 -27.26
N LEU A 233 -12.60 -1.34 -27.36
CA LEU A 233 -13.51 -1.08 -28.49
C LEU A 233 -13.32 0.35 -29.00
N THR A 234 -13.90 0.67 -30.16
CA THR A 234 -13.88 2.05 -30.70
C THR A 234 -14.40 3.06 -29.68
N ASN A 235 -13.79 4.24 -29.65
CA ASN A 235 -14.17 5.36 -28.78
C ASN A 235 -13.99 5.11 -27.26
N THR A 236 -13.13 4.16 -26.85
CA THR A 236 -12.80 3.93 -25.43
C THR A 236 -11.35 4.26 -25.10
N ALA A 237 -11.10 4.73 -23.88
CA ALA A 237 -9.76 4.90 -23.34
C ALA A 237 -9.67 4.28 -21.94
N PHE A 238 -8.50 3.75 -21.60
CA PHE A 238 -8.19 3.21 -20.27
C PHE A 238 -7.05 4.00 -19.66
N ILE A 239 -7.19 4.38 -18.40
CA ILE A 239 -6.11 4.98 -17.61
C ILE A 239 -5.85 4.06 -16.43
N ILE A 240 -4.69 3.41 -16.40
CA ILE A 240 -4.33 2.43 -15.37
C ILE A 240 -3.24 3.02 -14.49
N ALA A 241 -3.56 3.34 -13.24
CA ALA A 241 -2.60 3.80 -12.25
C ALA A 241 -2.10 2.63 -11.39
N ALA A 242 -0.79 2.39 -11.42
CA ALA A 242 -0.17 1.32 -10.65
C ALA A 242 1.31 1.58 -10.35
N ASP A 243 1.85 0.87 -9.36
CA ASP A 243 3.30 0.68 -9.23
C ASP A 243 3.74 -0.41 -10.22
N GLU A 244 4.60 -0.02 -11.16
CA GLU A 244 5.04 -0.89 -12.26
C GLU A 244 5.74 -2.16 -11.75
N ASP A 245 6.54 -2.04 -10.69
CA ASP A 245 7.30 -3.16 -10.14
C ASP A 245 6.39 -4.14 -9.38
N MET A 246 5.35 -3.62 -8.70
CA MET A 246 4.33 -4.45 -8.04
C MET A 246 3.47 -5.24 -9.02
N ILE A 247 3.16 -4.65 -10.19
CA ILE A 247 2.44 -5.39 -11.24
C ILE A 247 3.35 -6.45 -11.86
N ARG A 248 4.62 -6.14 -12.12
CA ARG A 248 5.59 -7.13 -12.63
C ARG A 248 5.76 -8.31 -11.68
N SER A 249 5.85 -8.06 -10.37
CA SER A 249 5.91 -9.14 -9.37
C SER A 249 4.62 -9.97 -9.39
N SER A 250 3.46 -9.31 -9.52
CA SER A 250 2.17 -10.01 -9.63
C SER A 250 2.09 -10.92 -10.87
N VAL A 251 2.63 -10.49 -12.01
CA VAL A 251 2.75 -11.32 -13.22
C VAL A 251 3.67 -12.51 -12.97
N ALA A 252 4.81 -12.29 -12.30
CA ALA A 252 5.77 -13.34 -11.98
C ALA A 252 5.17 -14.43 -11.06
N ASP A 253 4.39 -14.01 -10.06
CA ASP A 253 3.74 -14.91 -9.10
C ASP A 253 2.59 -15.69 -9.75
N TYR A 254 1.79 -15.04 -10.59
CA TYR A 254 0.68 -15.68 -11.30
C TYR A 254 1.17 -16.72 -12.32
N PHE A 255 2.19 -16.37 -13.11
CA PHE A 255 2.82 -17.27 -14.07
C PHE A 255 4.12 -17.84 -13.49
N LYS A 256 4.00 -18.82 -12.57
CA LYS A 256 5.14 -19.48 -11.91
C LYS A 256 6.26 -19.82 -12.90
N GLY A 257 7.37 -19.06 -12.86
CA GLY A 257 8.53 -19.25 -13.74
C GLY A 257 8.59 -18.35 -14.98
N ALA A 258 7.74 -17.31 -15.08
CA ALA A 258 7.84 -16.31 -16.13
C ALA A 258 9.19 -15.58 -16.09
N SER A 259 9.91 -15.59 -17.22
CA SER A 259 11.16 -14.83 -17.33
C SER A 259 10.89 -13.32 -17.21
N GLN A 260 11.90 -12.54 -16.79
CA GLN A 260 11.76 -11.07 -16.70
C GLN A 260 11.27 -10.44 -18.02
N ARG A 261 11.67 -11.01 -19.16
CA ARG A 261 11.19 -10.55 -20.47
C ARG A 261 9.69 -10.75 -20.64
N HIS A 262 9.12 -11.88 -20.21
CA HIS A 262 7.67 -12.09 -20.25
C HIS A 262 6.91 -11.12 -19.35
N GLN A 263 7.50 -10.66 -18.24
CA GLN A 263 6.88 -9.70 -17.33
C GLN A 263 6.80 -8.30 -17.96
N ILE A 264 7.89 -7.86 -18.59
CA ILE A 264 7.94 -6.58 -19.33
C ILE A 264 6.99 -6.62 -20.53
N ASP A 265 7.09 -7.68 -21.35
CA ASP A 265 6.26 -7.86 -22.54
C ASP A 265 4.75 -7.93 -22.21
N TYR A 266 4.37 -8.31 -21.00
CA TYR A 266 2.97 -8.38 -20.59
C TYR A 266 2.36 -6.98 -20.43
N LEU A 267 3.05 -6.08 -19.72
CA LEU A 267 2.61 -4.70 -19.55
C LEU A 267 2.65 -3.92 -20.87
N ASP A 268 3.71 -4.08 -21.66
CA ASP A 268 3.87 -3.39 -22.94
C ASP A 268 2.78 -3.77 -23.96
N LYS A 269 2.20 -4.97 -23.85
CA LYS A 269 1.06 -5.40 -24.69
C LYS A 269 -0.28 -4.79 -24.27
N LEU A 270 -0.38 -4.30 -23.04
CA LEU A 270 -1.62 -3.79 -22.45
C LEU A 270 -1.64 -2.26 -22.39
N ILE A 271 -0.47 -1.65 -22.23
CA ILE A 271 -0.29 -0.21 -22.07
C ILE A 271 0.36 0.32 -23.35
N GLN A 272 -0.37 1.09 -24.15
CA GLN A 272 0.20 1.72 -25.34
C GLN A 272 1.02 2.97 -24.98
N VAL A 273 0.59 3.73 -23.97
CA VAL A 273 1.24 4.99 -23.59
C VAL A 273 1.62 4.97 -22.10
N PRO A 274 2.89 4.66 -21.76
CA PRO A 274 3.36 4.72 -20.39
C PRO A 274 3.75 6.15 -19.99
N ILE A 275 3.06 6.71 -18.99
CA ILE A 275 3.35 7.99 -18.36
C ILE A 275 3.89 7.73 -16.96
N ARG A 276 5.11 8.18 -16.67
CA ARG A 276 5.73 8.03 -15.35
C ARG A 276 5.51 9.30 -14.54
N VAL A 277 4.99 9.14 -13.32
CA VAL A 277 4.90 10.25 -12.36
C VAL A 277 6.32 10.70 -12.02
N PRO A 278 6.66 11.98 -12.27
CA PRO A 278 8.01 12.47 -12.04
C PRO A 278 8.32 12.44 -10.55
N LYS A 279 9.56 12.06 -10.23
CA LYS A 279 10.02 12.11 -8.85
C LYS A 279 10.28 13.58 -8.48
N ALA A 280 9.74 14.03 -7.35
CA ALA A 280 9.93 15.40 -6.90
C ALA A 280 11.39 15.64 -6.51
N GLY A 281 12.06 16.57 -7.20
CA GLY A 281 13.40 17.01 -6.88
C GLY A 281 13.40 18.03 -5.75
N VAL A 282 14.56 18.67 -5.55
CA VAL A 282 14.75 19.64 -4.47
C VAL A 282 13.81 20.85 -4.64
N ARG A 283 13.61 21.33 -5.87
CA ARG A 283 12.77 22.50 -6.15
C ARG A 283 11.29 22.21 -5.92
N GLU A 284 10.83 21.04 -6.33
CA GLU A 284 9.46 20.56 -6.16
C GLU A 284 9.17 20.31 -4.67
N ILE A 285 10.05 19.62 -3.95
CA ILE A 285 9.89 19.39 -2.52
C ILE A 285 9.90 20.72 -1.75
N ARG A 286 10.78 21.66 -2.10
CA ARG A 286 10.80 22.99 -1.49
C ARG A 286 9.48 23.72 -1.67
N SER A 287 8.96 23.76 -2.90
CA SER A 287 7.68 24.40 -3.22
C SER A 287 6.51 23.72 -2.51
N TYR A 288 6.53 22.39 -2.47
CA TYR A 288 5.54 21.60 -1.73
C TYR A 288 5.57 21.89 -0.23
N LEU A 289 6.76 22.03 0.38
CA LEU A 289 6.88 22.41 1.80
C LEU A 289 6.37 23.83 2.05
N PHE A 290 6.61 24.78 1.15
CA PHE A 290 6.04 26.13 1.25
C PHE A 290 4.51 26.08 1.26
N MET A 291 3.91 25.31 0.35
CA MET A 291 2.45 25.10 0.34
C MET A 291 1.94 24.46 1.63
N LEU A 292 2.60 23.42 2.13
CA LEU A 292 2.20 22.77 3.38
C LEU A 292 2.26 23.74 4.58
N TYR A 293 3.34 24.52 4.69
CA TYR A 293 3.47 25.52 5.76
C TYR A 293 2.49 26.69 5.62
N ALA A 294 2.18 27.11 4.38
CA ALA A 294 1.18 28.14 4.12
C ALA A 294 -0.22 27.68 4.56
N ILE A 295 -0.62 26.46 4.19
CA ILE A 295 -1.88 25.85 4.62
C ILE A 295 -1.93 25.73 6.15
N GLU A 296 -0.82 25.33 6.79
CA GLU A 296 -0.76 25.22 8.25
C GLU A 296 -0.88 26.58 8.94
N HIS A 297 -0.31 27.62 8.34
CA HIS A 297 -0.40 28.99 8.83
C HIS A 297 -1.83 29.54 8.78
N GLY A 298 -2.73 28.90 8.02
CA GLY A 298 -4.11 29.35 7.81
C GLY A 298 -4.26 30.33 6.66
N LEU A 299 -3.37 30.27 5.66
CA LEU A 299 -3.56 31.00 4.40
C LEU A 299 -4.72 30.38 3.61
N GLU A 300 -5.69 31.20 3.25
CA GLU A 300 -6.91 30.81 2.54
C GLU A 300 -7.22 31.78 1.39
N GLY A 301 -8.16 31.39 0.51
CA GLY A 301 -8.67 32.22 -0.57
C GLY A 301 -7.62 32.59 -1.62
N GLU A 302 -7.62 33.84 -2.07
CA GLU A 302 -6.74 34.30 -3.16
C GLU A 302 -5.24 34.17 -2.82
N LYS A 303 -4.85 34.36 -1.55
CA LYS A 303 -3.43 34.33 -1.16
C LYS A 303 -2.77 32.98 -1.38
N ILE A 304 -3.47 31.89 -1.02
CA ILE A 304 -2.92 30.53 -1.21
C ILE A 304 -2.88 30.16 -2.70
N THR A 305 -3.86 30.62 -3.49
CA THR A 305 -3.89 30.45 -4.94
C THR A 305 -2.74 31.21 -5.61
N MET A 306 -2.50 32.46 -5.24
CA MET A 306 -1.38 33.26 -5.76
C MET A 306 -0.03 32.61 -5.47
N LEU A 307 0.18 32.09 -4.25
CA LEU A 307 1.39 31.35 -3.91
C LEU A 307 1.50 30.08 -4.76
N ARG A 308 0.42 29.31 -4.90
CA ARG A 308 0.39 28.07 -5.71
C ARG A 308 0.80 28.35 -7.15
N GLU A 309 0.13 29.29 -7.81
CA GLU A 309 0.38 29.65 -9.21
C GLU A 309 1.79 30.23 -9.41
N GLY A 310 2.29 31.04 -8.47
CA GLY A 310 3.64 31.57 -8.49
C GLY A 310 4.70 30.47 -8.40
N LEU A 311 4.51 29.50 -7.51
CA LEU A 311 5.39 28.34 -7.36
C LEU A 311 5.33 27.42 -8.60
N GLU A 312 4.13 27.14 -9.10
CA GLU A 312 3.91 26.31 -10.30
C GLU A 312 4.63 26.90 -11.51
N LYS A 313 4.44 28.20 -11.76
CA LYS A 313 5.11 28.92 -12.86
C LYS A 313 6.63 28.87 -12.72
N ALA A 314 7.16 29.03 -11.51
CA ALA A 314 8.60 28.94 -11.26
C ALA A 314 9.15 27.52 -11.51
N LEU A 315 8.37 26.48 -11.22
CA LEU A 315 8.75 25.09 -11.51
C LEU A 315 8.75 24.80 -13.01
N GLN A 316 7.74 25.25 -13.75
CA GLN A 316 7.68 25.11 -15.22
C GLN A 316 8.82 25.85 -15.93
N GLN A 317 9.29 26.96 -15.37
CA GLN A 317 10.39 27.76 -15.92
C GLN A 317 11.78 27.36 -15.38
N SER A 318 11.86 26.27 -14.61
CA SER A 318 13.09 25.84 -13.92
C SER A 318 14.28 25.51 -14.83
N TRP A 319 14.04 25.24 -16.12
CA TRP A 319 15.07 24.97 -17.12
C TRP A 319 15.87 26.22 -17.53
N LYS A 320 15.35 27.43 -17.28
CA LYS A 320 16.00 28.71 -17.61
C LYS A 320 16.20 29.63 -16.40
N ASP A 321 15.27 29.60 -15.45
CA ASP A 321 15.24 30.57 -14.35
C ASP A 321 15.74 29.95 -13.04
N GLU A 322 16.25 30.81 -12.15
CA GLU A 322 16.61 30.43 -10.79
C GLU A 322 15.36 30.07 -9.97
N PRO A 323 15.49 29.22 -8.93
CA PRO A 323 14.38 28.94 -8.03
C PRO A 323 13.86 30.23 -7.39
N ILE A 324 12.53 30.38 -7.32
CA ILE A 324 11.89 31.51 -6.64
C ILE A 324 12.49 31.71 -5.25
N SER A 325 12.90 32.94 -4.95
CA SER A 325 13.51 33.23 -3.65
C SER A 325 12.46 33.13 -2.54
N ARG A 326 12.93 32.86 -1.32
CA ARG A 326 12.05 32.83 -0.14
C ARG A 326 11.30 34.16 0.05
N GLN A 327 11.95 35.28 -0.24
CA GLN A 327 11.36 36.62 -0.11
C GLN A 327 10.25 36.84 -1.14
N GLU A 328 10.44 36.40 -2.39
CA GLU A 328 9.40 36.49 -3.42
C GLU A 328 8.20 35.62 -3.07
N ALA A 329 8.43 34.37 -2.65
CA ALA A 329 7.35 33.48 -2.22
C ALA A 329 6.57 34.07 -1.03
N LEU A 330 7.25 34.67 -0.05
CA LEU A 330 6.60 35.29 1.10
C LEU A 330 5.81 36.56 0.73
N LYS A 331 6.33 37.36 -0.21
CA LYS A 331 5.59 38.53 -0.74
C LYS A 331 4.26 38.11 -1.37
N MET A 332 4.19 36.96 -2.03
CA MET A 332 2.94 36.43 -2.62
C MET A 332 1.88 36.09 -1.57
N THR A 333 2.28 35.82 -0.32
CA THR A 333 1.33 35.56 0.78
C THR A 333 0.88 36.83 1.49
N GLY A 334 1.56 37.95 1.27
CA GLY A 334 1.35 39.22 1.98
C GLY A 334 1.75 39.19 3.46
N GLU A 335 2.60 38.23 3.86
CA GLU A 335 3.11 38.12 5.23
C GLU A 335 4.42 38.90 5.40
N ALA A 336 4.71 39.33 6.63
CA ALA A 336 5.95 40.05 6.95
C ALA A 336 7.17 39.11 7.00
N ASP A 337 8.36 39.67 6.75
CA ASP A 337 9.65 38.94 6.72
C ASP A 337 10.03 38.28 8.06
N ASP A 338 9.47 38.75 9.17
CA ASP A 338 9.66 38.23 10.53
C ASP A 338 8.52 37.32 11.00
N SER A 339 7.55 37.01 10.13
CA SER A 339 6.42 36.15 10.46
C SER A 339 6.84 34.71 10.79
N ASN A 340 5.96 33.99 11.51
CA ASN A 340 6.12 32.55 11.73
C ASN A 340 6.18 31.75 10.40
N LEU A 341 5.53 32.25 9.34
CA LEU A 341 5.58 31.66 8.01
C LEU A 341 6.98 31.84 7.38
N ALA A 342 7.61 32.99 7.54
CA ALA A 342 8.97 33.24 7.06
C ALA A 342 10.00 32.29 7.70
N LEU A 343 9.85 32.01 9.00
CA LEU A 343 10.65 31.00 9.72
C LEU A 343 10.37 29.59 9.20
N ALA A 344 9.11 29.27 8.88
CA ALA A 344 8.73 27.99 8.30
C ALA A 344 9.31 27.79 6.90
N PHE A 345 9.29 28.81 6.04
CA PHE A 345 9.91 28.77 4.72
C PHE A 345 11.43 28.63 4.81
N ALA A 346 12.08 29.32 5.75
CA ALA A 346 13.51 29.09 6.02
C ALA A 346 13.80 27.65 6.45
N ARG A 347 12.91 26.99 7.20
CA ARG A 347 13.04 25.56 7.51
C ARG A 347 12.89 24.70 6.27
N ALA A 348 11.91 24.98 5.42
CA ALA A 348 11.72 24.28 4.15
C ALA A 348 12.97 24.33 3.27
N ASP A 349 13.62 25.50 3.15
CA ASP A 349 14.88 25.66 2.40
C ASP A 349 15.97 24.70 2.90
N ARG A 350 16.08 24.52 4.22
CA ARG A 350 17.10 23.66 4.84
C ARG A 350 16.81 22.17 4.66
N ILE A 351 15.55 21.75 4.79
CA ILE A 351 15.20 20.32 4.78
C ILE A 351 14.86 19.80 3.38
N ALA A 352 14.50 20.64 2.41
CA ALA A 352 14.15 20.18 1.07
C ALA A 352 15.23 19.31 0.40
N PRO A 353 16.54 19.68 0.44
CA PRO A 353 17.59 18.85 -0.16
C PRO A 353 17.67 17.45 0.44
N ILE A 354 17.57 17.34 1.77
CA ILE A 354 17.68 16.03 2.43
C ILE A 354 16.45 15.16 2.18
N LEU A 355 15.26 15.76 2.11
CA LEU A 355 14.02 15.04 1.84
C LEU A 355 13.94 14.57 0.37
N ALA A 356 14.45 15.36 -0.57
CA ALA A 356 14.48 15.00 -1.99
C ALA A 356 15.52 13.92 -2.29
N ASN A 357 16.74 14.05 -1.75
CA ASN A 357 17.88 13.20 -2.10
C ASN A 357 18.04 11.96 -1.21
N SER A 358 17.37 11.90 -0.05
CA SER A 358 17.43 10.72 0.83
C SER A 358 16.90 9.49 0.09
N PRO A 359 17.60 8.33 0.14
CA PRO A 359 17.14 7.12 -0.53
C PRO A 359 15.85 6.54 0.06
N ILE A 360 15.53 6.88 1.32
CA ILE A 360 14.33 6.39 2.01
C ILE A 360 13.11 7.29 1.73
N ILE A 361 13.32 8.60 1.63
CA ILE A 361 12.23 9.56 1.41
C ILE A 361 12.07 9.82 -0.08
N HIS A 362 13.17 10.02 -0.80
CA HIS A 362 13.27 10.07 -2.25
C HIS A 362 12.25 11.04 -2.89
N GLY A 363 12.03 12.19 -2.26
CA GLY A 363 11.06 13.18 -2.72
C GLY A 363 9.60 12.68 -2.72
N ASN A 364 9.27 11.64 -1.95
CA ASN A 364 7.92 11.10 -1.91
C ASN A 364 6.98 12.04 -1.11
N PRO A 365 5.99 12.67 -1.75
CA PRO A 365 5.16 13.69 -1.12
C PRO A 365 4.35 13.19 0.08
N ARG A 366 3.92 11.93 0.04
CA ARG A 366 3.20 11.28 1.13
C ARG A 366 4.10 11.07 2.33
N ILE A 367 5.32 10.58 2.10
CA ILE A 367 6.32 10.40 3.15
C ILE A 367 6.68 11.75 3.79
N VAL A 368 6.91 12.79 2.98
CA VAL A 368 7.19 14.16 3.47
C VAL A 368 6.05 14.67 4.34
N LYS A 369 4.80 14.58 3.87
CA LYS A 369 3.62 15.01 4.66
C LYS A 369 3.49 14.25 5.98
N ARG A 370 3.67 12.92 5.96
CA ARG A 370 3.64 12.07 7.17
C ARG A 370 4.74 12.45 8.16
N LEU A 371 5.94 12.72 7.66
CA LEU A 371 7.06 13.17 8.49
C LEU A 371 6.72 14.49 9.19
N LEU A 372 6.20 15.47 8.46
CA LEU A 372 5.80 16.75 9.08
C LEU A 372 4.66 16.56 10.09
N ASN A 373 3.70 15.67 9.83
CA ASN A 373 2.67 15.35 10.83
C ASN A 373 3.25 14.79 12.13
N VAL A 374 4.26 13.93 12.06
CA VAL A 374 4.99 13.44 13.25
C VAL A 374 5.67 14.59 13.98
N VAL A 375 6.37 15.47 13.25
CA VAL A 375 6.99 16.68 13.83
C VAL A 375 5.97 17.55 14.55
N LYS A 376 4.78 17.76 13.96
CA LYS A 376 3.72 18.57 14.57
C LYS A 376 3.12 17.92 15.80
N MET A 377 2.83 16.61 15.75
CA MET A 377 2.35 15.87 16.92
C MET A 377 3.33 16.01 18.08
N ARG A 378 4.62 15.75 17.83
CA ARG A 378 5.68 15.86 18.83
C ARG A 378 5.84 17.28 19.35
N SER A 379 5.85 18.28 18.47
CA SER A 379 5.97 19.69 18.88
C SER A 379 4.80 20.15 19.74
N GLN A 380 3.58 19.68 19.47
CA GLN A 380 2.41 20.00 20.29
C GLN A 380 2.49 19.34 21.67
N ILE A 381 2.94 18.08 21.76
CA ILE A 381 3.13 17.37 23.04
C ILE A 381 4.23 18.06 23.86
N ALA A 382 5.37 18.38 23.23
CA ALA A 382 6.48 19.09 23.87
C ALA A 382 6.03 20.42 24.47
N LYS A 383 5.29 21.23 23.70
CA LYS A 383 4.71 22.50 24.17
C LYS A 383 3.76 22.30 25.36
N ARG A 384 2.84 21.32 25.29
CA ARG A 384 1.87 21.04 26.35
C ARG A 384 2.53 20.56 27.65
N ARG A 385 3.63 19.83 27.54
CA ARG A 385 4.40 19.32 28.69
C ARG A 385 5.53 20.27 29.12
N ALA A 386 5.60 21.47 28.54
CA ALA A 386 6.66 22.45 28.78
C ALA A 386 8.08 21.85 28.65
N MET A 387 8.27 20.90 27.72
CA MET A 387 9.58 20.32 27.44
C MET A 387 10.48 21.37 26.77
N PRO A 388 11.79 21.40 27.07
CA PRO A 388 12.74 22.35 26.50
C PRO A 388 13.15 21.93 25.07
N LEU A 389 12.18 21.72 24.19
CA LEU A 389 12.38 21.28 22.82
C LEU A 389 11.77 22.28 21.85
N ASP A 390 12.59 22.76 20.92
CA ASP A 390 12.10 23.48 19.76
C ASP A 390 11.67 22.52 18.63
N GLU A 391 10.84 23.02 17.72
CA GLU A 391 10.36 22.22 16.58
C GLU A 391 11.49 21.87 15.58
N ALA A 392 12.57 22.66 15.53
CA ALA A 392 13.66 22.44 14.58
C ALA A 392 14.53 21.23 14.99
N ILE A 393 14.82 21.08 16.29
CA ILE A 393 15.44 19.91 16.92
C ILE A 393 14.56 18.69 16.66
N ILE A 394 13.25 18.78 16.94
CA ILE A 394 12.30 17.69 16.68
C ILE A 394 12.33 17.30 15.19
N THR A 395 12.33 18.27 14.28
CA THR A 395 12.40 18.02 12.83
C THR A 395 13.69 17.29 12.46
N LYS A 396 14.84 17.76 12.94
CA LYS A 396 16.15 17.16 12.66
C LYS A 396 16.20 15.72 13.16
N LEU A 397 15.68 15.44 14.36
CA LEU A 397 15.64 14.08 14.92
C LEU A 397 14.65 13.16 14.20
N VAL A 398 13.44 13.63 13.86
CA VAL A 398 12.47 12.81 13.11
C VAL A 398 13.02 12.42 11.73
N ILE A 399 13.75 13.33 11.06
CA ILE A 399 14.43 13.02 9.80
C ILE A 399 15.51 11.95 10.02
N PHE A 400 16.31 12.06 11.08
CA PHE A 400 17.31 11.06 11.46
C PHE A 400 16.67 9.68 11.68
N GLU A 401 15.67 9.61 12.55
CA GLU A 401 14.99 8.36 12.92
C GLU A 401 14.45 7.62 11.69
N ARG A 402 13.87 8.36 10.75
CA ARG A 402 13.28 7.77 9.55
C ARG A 402 14.33 7.29 8.55
N CYS A 403 15.43 8.02 8.40
CA CYS A 403 16.43 7.76 7.37
C CYS A 403 17.55 6.81 7.81
N VAL A 404 17.84 6.75 9.11
CA VAL A 404 18.84 5.83 9.68
C VAL A 404 18.20 4.49 10.07
N GLY A 405 16.90 4.48 10.33
CA GLY A 405 16.17 3.27 10.69
C GLY A 405 16.33 2.90 12.17
N VAL A 406 15.68 1.81 12.56
CA VAL A 406 15.49 1.40 13.96
C VAL A 406 16.84 1.19 14.67
N ASP A 407 17.73 0.38 14.10
CA ASP A 407 18.98 0.00 14.78
C ASP A 407 19.92 1.19 14.97
N GLY A 408 20.16 1.99 13.94
CA GLY A 408 21.02 3.17 14.09
C GLY A 408 20.38 4.29 14.91
N THR A 409 19.05 4.34 15.01
CA THR A 409 18.36 5.20 15.99
C THR A 409 18.57 4.70 17.41
N ALA A 410 18.53 3.38 17.61
CA ALA A 410 18.80 2.75 18.90
C ALA A 410 20.18 3.15 19.42
N ASP A 411 21.18 3.16 18.53
CA ASP A 411 22.55 3.54 18.86
C ASP A 411 22.65 5.00 19.29
N LEU A 412 21.99 5.93 18.58
CA LEU A 412 21.91 7.33 19.02
C LEU A 412 21.32 7.43 20.43
N TYR A 413 20.24 6.69 20.68
CA TYR A 413 19.54 6.77 21.96
C TYR A 413 20.38 6.18 23.09
N HIS A 414 21.09 5.09 22.82
CA HIS A 414 22.02 4.50 23.76
C HIS A 414 23.12 5.50 24.13
N LEU A 415 23.74 6.15 23.14
CA LEU A 415 24.78 7.18 23.37
C LEU A 415 24.26 8.33 24.24
N VAL A 416 23.04 8.79 24.00
CA VAL A 416 22.42 9.85 24.81
C VAL A 416 22.16 9.38 26.24
N ASP A 417 21.74 8.13 26.45
CA ASP A 417 21.50 7.57 27.78
C ASP A 417 22.82 7.42 28.58
N ILE A 418 23.89 6.90 27.95
CA ILE A 418 25.19 6.71 28.62
C ILE A 418 25.94 8.03 28.86
N GLU A 419 25.75 9.03 28.00
CA GLU A 419 26.43 10.34 28.08
C GLU A 419 25.54 11.43 28.70
N GLN A 420 24.63 11.04 29.59
CA GLN A 420 23.82 11.96 30.42
C GLN A 420 23.06 13.03 29.61
N GLY A 421 22.58 12.68 28.42
CA GLY A 421 21.79 13.53 27.55
C GLY A 421 22.55 14.23 26.44
N VAL A 422 23.87 14.32 26.51
CA VAL A 422 24.69 15.15 25.61
C VAL A 422 25.76 14.30 24.90
N PRO A 423 25.39 13.60 23.81
CA PRO A 423 26.30 12.70 23.11
C PRO A 423 27.44 13.46 22.41
N GLN A 424 28.69 13.14 22.77
CA GLN A 424 29.92 13.71 22.21
C GLN A 424 30.04 13.47 20.71
N ILE A 425 29.51 12.35 20.21
CA ILE A 425 29.51 12.05 18.78
C ILE A 425 28.79 13.11 17.96
N LEU A 426 27.73 13.73 18.49
CA LEU A 426 27.01 14.80 17.79
C LEU A 426 27.82 16.09 17.78
N LYS A 427 28.56 16.37 18.86
CA LYS A 427 29.49 17.49 18.91
C LYS A 427 30.62 17.32 17.89
N GLN A 428 31.21 16.13 17.80
CA GLN A 428 32.24 15.83 16.81
C GLN A 428 31.72 15.95 15.37
N LEU A 429 30.49 15.49 15.11
CA LEU A 429 29.83 15.65 13.81
C LEU A 429 29.62 17.12 13.45
N ASP A 430 29.16 17.95 14.40
CA ASP A 430 28.94 19.38 14.17
C ASP A 430 30.28 20.14 13.98
N ASP A 431 31.31 19.80 14.75
CA ASP A 431 32.63 20.44 14.70
C ASP A 431 33.39 20.08 13.40
N ASN A 432 33.23 18.85 12.91
CA ASN A 432 33.94 18.35 11.71
C ASN A 432 33.12 18.49 10.42
N GLY A 433 32.05 19.29 10.40
CA GLY A 433 31.24 19.53 9.20
C GLY A 433 30.55 18.28 8.65
N GLY A 434 30.13 17.37 9.53
CA GLY A 434 29.46 16.12 9.18
C GLY A 434 30.40 14.98 8.79
N GLN A 435 31.71 15.08 9.02
CA GLN A 435 32.60 13.93 8.90
C GLN A 435 32.34 12.95 10.06
N ILE A 436 31.96 11.72 9.72
CA ILE A 436 31.62 10.70 10.71
C ILE A 436 32.89 10.28 11.48
N PRO A 437 32.90 10.38 12.82
CA PRO A 437 34.01 9.94 13.65
C PRO A 437 34.32 8.44 13.52
N THR A 438 35.56 8.05 13.82
CA THR A 438 36.01 6.64 13.71
C THR A 438 35.39 5.72 14.74
N ASP A 439 34.94 6.27 15.86
CA ASP A 439 34.24 5.60 16.97
C ASP A 439 32.72 5.57 16.78
N ALA A 440 32.21 6.01 15.63
CA ALA A 440 30.79 5.96 15.32
C ALA A 440 30.24 4.52 15.27
N PRO A 441 28.95 4.32 15.61
CA PRO A 441 28.31 3.03 15.51
C PRO A 441 28.44 2.40 14.11
N LYS A 442 28.60 1.08 14.05
CA LYS A 442 28.69 0.36 12.78
C LYS A 442 27.42 0.53 11.95
N THR A 443 26.25 0.56 12.58
CA THR A 443 24.96 0.82 11.91
C THR A 443 24.92 2.15 11.13
N TRP A 444 25.75 3.13 11.50
CA TRP A 444 25.85 4.42 10.82
C TRP A 444 26.84 4.39 9.64
N THR A 445 27.75 3.42 9.61
CA THR A 445 28.90 3.38 8.69
C THR A 445 28.90 2.18 7.75
N ASP A 446 28.21 1.08 8.09
CA ASP A 446 28.16 -0.16 7.33
C ASP A 446 27.50 0.01 5.95
N SER A 447 26.51 0.90 5.86
CA SER A 447 25.85 1.24 4.60
C SER A 447 26.36 2.56 4.02
N PRO A 448 26.86 2.59 2.77
CA PRO A 448 27.28 3.82 2.12
C PRO A 448 26.16 4.88 2.05
N THR A 449 24.90 4.44 1.92
CA THR A 449 23.75 5.35 1.85
C THR A 449 23.48 6.01 3.20
N THR A 450 23.52 5.24 4.29
CA THR A 450 23.32 5.73 5.65
C THR A 450 24.45 6.68 6.04
N LYS A 451 25.70 6.32 5.71
CA LYS A 451 26.88 7.13 5.93
C LYS A 451 26.79 8.50 5.24
N SER A 452 26.43 8.50 3.95
CA SER A 452 26.24 9.75 3.18
C SER A 452 25.11 10.61 3.76
N PHE A 453 23.99 9.98 4.12
CA PHE A 453 22.86 10.67 4.74
C PHE A 453 23.25 11.33 6.07
N ILE A 454 23.91 10.61 6.99
CA ILE A 454 24.30 11.16 8.30
C ILE A 454 25.24 12.35 8.14
N SER A 455 26.16 12.27 7.18
CA SER A 455 27.08 13.37 6.88
C SER A 455 26.35 14.65 6.42
N GLN A 456 25.34 14.52 5.56
CA GLN A 456 24.50 15.64 5.12
C GLN A 456 23.57 16.14 6.24
N TRP A 457 23.01 15.21 7.01
CA TRP A 457 22.12 15.50 8.13
C TRP A 457 22.81 16.29 9.25
N ALA A 458 24.05 15.94 9.58
CA ALA A 458 24.83 16.64 10.59
C ALA A 458 25.00 18.13 10.26
N GLN A 459 25.15 18.46 8.97
CA GLN A 459 25.31 19.83 8.48
C GLN A 459 24.02 20.67 8.53
N LEU A 460 22.86 20.08 8.83
CA LEU A 460 21.61 20.81 8.97
C LEU A 460 21.57 21.60 10.28
N GLU A 461 21.09 22.83 10.26
CA GLU A 461 20.76 23.57 11.48
C GLU A 461 19.40 23.11 12.07
N PRO A 462 19.26 23.00 13.41
CA PRO A 462 20.24 23.40 14.42
C PRO A 462 21.33 22.34 14.65
N ARG A 463 22.54 22.79 14.97
CA ARG A 463 23.58 21.96 15.59
C ARG A 463 23.05 21.31 16.87
N LEU A 464 23.36 20.03 17.08
CA LEU A 464 22.86 19.24 18.22
C LEU A 464 23.94 19.00 19.30
N GLY A 465 25.19 19.28 18.98
CA GLY A 465 26.31 19.23 19.91
C GLY A 465 26.08 20.15 21.11
N GLY A 466 26.18 19.58 22.31
CA GLY A 466 25.96 20.33 23.55
C GLY A 466 24.48 20.49 23.95
N ILE A 467 23.53 19.99 23.16
CA ILE A 467 22.10 20.00 23.51
C ILE A 467 21.75 18.74 24.30
N ASP A 468 20.99 18.89 25.39
CA ASP A 468 20.43 17.75 26.14
C ASP A 468 19.22 17.17 25.41
N LEU A 469 19.38 15.96 24.88
CA LEU A 469 18.39 15.28 24.05
C LEU A 469 17.45 14.35 24.83
N ARG A 470 17.55 14.26 26.17
CA ARG A 470 16.72 13.34 26.97
C ARG A 470 15.22 13.57 26.76
N ALA A 471 14.79 14.83 26.73
CA ALA A 471 13.40 15.18 26.46
C ALA A 471 12.95 14.72 25.06
N ALA A 472 13.82 14.86 24.06
CA ALA A 472 13.51 14.50 22.68
C ALA A 472 13.38 12.98 22.50
N ILE A 473 14.26 12.20 23.13
CA ILE A 473 14.21 10.74 23.12
C ILE A 473 12.98 10.23 23.86
N TYR A 474 12.70 10.78 25.03
CA TYR A 474 11.50 10.43 25.78
C TYR A 474 10.24 10.66 24.93
N LEU A 475 10.15 11.82 24.28
CA LEU A 475 9.05 12.13 23.36
C LEU A 475 9.01 11.19 22.15
N SER A 476 10.16 10.82 21.58
CA SER A 476 10.21 9.85 20.49
C SER A 476 9.68 8.49 20.92
N ARG A 477 10.06 8.00 22.11
CA ARG A 477 9.63 6.69 22.64
C ARG A 477 8.11 6.64 22.86
N GLU A 478 7.50 7.74 23.29
CA GLU A 478 6.04 7.81 23.51
C GLU A 478 5.21 7.98 22.24
N THR A 479 5.78 8.52 21.17
CA THR A 479 5.03 8.92 19.96
C THR A 479 5.32 8.05 18.73
N MET A 480 6.20 7.06 18.86
CA MET A 480 6.44 6.08 17.80
C MET A 480 5.22 5.15 17.64
N PRO A 481 4.83 4.78 16.41
CA PRO A 481 3.76 3.81 16.19
C PRO A 481 4.07 2.50 16.91
N ILE A 482 3.08 1.98 17.63
CA ILE A 482 3.09 0.64 18.20
C ILE A 482 3.36 -0.34 17.05
N GLY A 483 4.57 -0.91 16.99
CA GLY A 483 4.97 -1.85 15.94
C GLY A 483 6.36 -1.64 15.31
N ALA A 484 7.03 -0.50 15.51
CA ALA A 484 8.40 -0.28 15.01
C ALA A 484 9.51 -0.55 16.06
N TYR A 485 9.12 -0.65 17.34
CA TYR A 485 9.92 -1.15 18.44
C TYR A 485 9.03 -2.08 19.26
N VAL A 486 9.61 -3.16 19.75
CA VAL A 486 9.07 -3.78 20.96
C VAL A 486 9.26 -2.78 22.09
N VAL A 487 8.19 -2.10 22.47
CA VAL A 487 8.19 -1.10 23.53
C VAL A 487 8.67 -1.73 24.83
N GLY A 488 9.55 -1.04 25.58
CA GLY A 488 9.85 -1.36 26.98
C GLY A 488 11.03 -2.30 27.25
N LEU A 489 11.74 -2.83 26.24
CA LEU A 489 12.91 -3.67 26.49
C LEU A 489 14.13 -2.86 26.97
N SER A 490 14.72 -3.26 28.10
CA SER A 490 16.05 -2.85 28.55
C SER A 490 17.14 -3.24 27.53
N PRO A 491 18.36 -2.69 27.64
CA PRO A 491 19.49 -3.11 26.82
C PRO A 491 19.73 -4.63 26.86
N SER A 492 19.60 -5.26 28.03
CA SER A 492 19.68 -6.71 28.18
C SER A 492 18.54 -7.43 27.47
N GLY A 493 17.30 -6.93 27.56
CA GLY A 493 16.15 -7.52 26.87
C GLY A 493 16.28 -7.49 25.34
N ARG A 494 16.92 -6.45 24.78
CA ARG A 494 17.20 -6.35 23.34
C ARG A 494 18.30 -7.30 22.90
N GLU A 495 19.35 -7.44 23.71
CA GLU A 495 20.43 -8.40 23.44
C GLU A 495 19.88 -9.83 23.41
N VAL A 496 19.00 -10.16 24.37
CA VAL A 496 18.31 -11.45 24.42
C VAL A 496 17.40 -11.63 23.20
N LEU A 497 16.60 -10.61 22.83
CA LEU A 497 15.76 -10.67 21.62
C LEU A 497 16.60 -10.95 20.37
N ASN A 498 17.65 -10.17 20.12
CA ASN A 498 18.51 -10.34 18.94
C ASN A 498 19.21 -11.70 18.92
N ALA A 499 19.66 -12.20 20.08
CA ALA A 499 20.23 -13.55 20.19
C ALA A 499 19.21 -14.66 19.88
N LEU A 500 17.95 -14.49 20.31
CA LEU A 500 16.86 -15.44 20.01
C LEU A 500 16.44 -15.40 18.54
N ILE A 501 16.51 -14.24 17.89
CA ILE A 501 16.23 -14.06 16.45
C ILE A 501 17.19 -14.90 15.60
N GLU A 502 18.49 -14.84 15.90
CA GLU A 502 19.54 -15.53 15.14
C GLU A 502 19.70 -17.02 15.52
N LEU A 503 18.89 -17.51 16.46
CA LEU A 503 18.97 -18.86 16.98
C LEU A 503 18.51 -19.91 15.95
N LYS A 504 19.44 -20.76 15.49
CA LYS A 504 19.13 -21.85 14.53
C LYS A 504 18.44 -23.05 15.19
N ASN A 505 18.87 -23.42 16.40
CA ASN A 505 18.41 -24.60 17.13
C ASN A 505 18.09 -24.26 18.59
N THR A 506 17.13 -24.95 19.19
CA THR A 506 16.67 -24.73 20.58
C THR A 506 17.64 -25.23 21.66
N SER A 507 18.75 -25.88 21.29
CA SER A 507 19.69 -26.54 22.22
C SER A 507 20.96 -25.73 22.53
N SER A 508 20.91 -24.40 22.42
CA SER A 508 22.09 -23.55 22.66
C SER A 508 22.26 -23.23 24.16
N PRO A 509 23.33 -23.69 24.81
CA PRO A 509 23.58 -23.41 26.23
C PRO A 509 23.72 -21.91 26.54
N THR A 510 24.27 -21.16 25.57
CA THR A 510 24.43 -19.71 25.67
C THR A 510 23.09 -18.99 25.67
N ALA A 511 22.12 -19.45 24.87
CA ALA A 511 20.79 -18.86 24.81
C ALA A 511 19.97 -19.16 26.07
N GLU A 512 20.12 -20.36 26.64
CA GLU A 512 19.50 -20.69 27.94
C GLU A 512 20.02 -19.81 29.07
N ASN A 513 21.32 -19.50 29.09
CA ASN A 513 21.89 -18.61 30.09
C ASN A 513 21.43 -17.15 29.92
N LEU A 514 21.28 -16.68 28.68
CA LEU A 514 20.71 -15.36 28.39
C LEU A 514 19.24 -15.26 28.83
N LEU A 515 18.44 -16.31 28.66
CA LEU A 515 17.05 -16.37 29.14
C LEU A 515 16.95 -16.36 30.67
N LYS A 516 17.89 -16.99 31.38
CA LYS A 516 17.94 -16.92 32.86
C LYS A 516 18.20 -15.52 33.39
N ALA A 517 18.87 -14.68 32.61
CA ALA A 517 19.13 -13.28 32.96
C ALA A 517 17.99 -12.33 32.54
N LEU A 518 16.99 -12.80 31.79
CA LEU A 518 15.88 -11.98 31.29
C LEU A 518 14.83 -11.74 32.41
N PRO A 519 14.57 -10.48 32.80
CA PRO A 519 13.54 -10.16 33.80
C PRO A 519 12.16 -10.64 33.36
N ARG A 520 11.32 -11.08 34.31
CA ARG A 520 9.95 -11.57 34.02
C ARG A 520 9.11 -10.54 33.26
N GLU A 521 9.24 -9.27 33.59
CA GLU A 521 8.53 -8.15 32.97
C GLU A 521 8.88 -7.97 31.49
N GLU A 522 10.04 -8.48 31.04
CA GLU A 522 10.52 -8.36 29.66
C GLU A 522 10.25 -9.59 28.79
N GLN A 523 9.81 -10.71 29.38
CA GLN A 523 9.57 -11.95 28.65
C GLN A 523 8.43 -11.81 27.62
N ILE A 524 7.34 -11.12 27.97
CA ILE A 524 6.22 -10.83 27.07
C ILE A 524 6.66 -9.91 25.93
N PRO A 525 7.29 -8.75 26.19
CA PRO A 525 7.83 -7.90 25.13
C PRO A 525 8.79 -8.64 24.19
N VAL A 526 9.76 -9.42 24.71
CA VAL A 526 10.68 -10.20 23.86
C VAL A 526 9.90 -11.17 22.95
N MET A 527 8.88 -11.84 23.46
CA MET A 527 8.04 -12.73 22.65
C MET A 527 7.26 -11.97 21.56
N GLU A 528 6.69 -10.82 21.88
CA GLU A 528 6.02 -9.96 20.89
C GLU A 528 6.98 -9.49 19.79
N GLY A 529 8.24 -9.25 20.13
CA GLY A 529 9.31 -8.98 19.16
C GLY A 529 9.57 -10.12 18.19
N LEU A 530 9.71 -11.33 18.73
CA LEU A 530 9.89 -12.53 17.92
C LEU A 530 8.69 -12.77 17.01
N ILE A 531 7.47 -12.58 17.50
CA ILE A 531 6.25 -12.71 16.70
C ILE A 531 6.17 -11.63 15.61
N ASN A 532 6.53 -10.39 15.90
CA ASN A 532 6.55 -9.33 14.89
C ASN A 532 7.53 -9.64 13.76
N GLN A 533 8.68 -10.22 14.06
CA GLN A 533 9.59 -10.70 13.02
C GLN A 533 8.98 -11.86 12.23
N LEU A 534 8.36 -12.83 12.91
CA LEU A 534 7.71 -13.96 12.26
C LEU A 534 6.53 -13.53 11.36
N ARG A 535 5.83 -12.44 11.70
CA ARG A 535 4.75 -11.86 10.87
C ARG A 535 5.25 -11.28 9.55
N GLN A 536 6.54 -10.93 9.45
CA GLN A 536 7.15 -10.44 8.21
C GLN A 536 7.53 -11.59 7.25
N VAL A 537 7.38 -12.85 7.68
CA VAL A 537 7.73 -14.02 6.88
C VAL A 537 6.57 -14.38 5.96
N SER A 538 6.80 -14.22 4.65
CA SER A 538 5.85 -14.62 3.59
C SER A 538 5.99 -16.09 3.18
N ASP A 539 7.17 -16.69 3.33
CA ASP A 539 7.49 -18.07 2.94
C ASP A 539 7.78 -18.96 4.17
N TRP A 540 6.95 -19.98 4.36
CA TRP A 540 7.04 -20.95 5.46
C TRP A 540 7.54 -22.33 5.02
N ASP A 541 7.99 -22.50 3.77
CA ASP A 541 8.54 -23.77 3.28
C ASP A 541 9.84 -24.15 4.03
N ARG A 542 10.54 -23.15 4.57
CA ARG A 542 11.72 -23.30 5.42
C ARG A 542 11.48 -22.68 6.78
N LYS A 543 12.21 -23.17 7.79
CA LYS A 543 12.15 -22.63 9.15
C LYS A 543 12.66 -21.17 9.15
N PRO A 544 11.82 -20.18 9.51
CA PRO A 544 12.25 -18.78 9.53
C PRO A 544 13.13 -18.47 10.75
N ARG A 545 13.89 -17.37 10.64
CA ARG A 545 14.63 -16.80 11.77
C ARG A 545 13.65 -16.38 12.87
N GLY A 546 14.10 -16.45 14.12
CA GLY A 546 13.25 -16.19 15.30
C GLY A 546 12.36 -17.35 15.72
N PHE A 547 12.02 -18.32 14.86
CA PHE A 547 11.12 -19.42 15.24
C PHE A 547 11.68 -20.30 16.36
N SER A 548 12.97 -20.67 16.26
CA SER A 548 13.63 -21.44 17.33
C SER A 548 13.73 -20.65 18.62
N GLY A 549 13.98 -19.34 18.53
CA GLY A 549 14.03 -18.45 19.68
C GLY A 549 12.69 -18.33 20.37
N ALA A 550 11.60 -18.24 19.59
CA ALA A 550 10.23 -18.23 20.11
C ALA A 550 9.90 -19.53 20.84
N CYS A 551 10.17 -20.70 20.24
CA CYS A 551 9.98 -21.98 20.93
C CYS A 551 10.79 -22.07 22.23
N LEU A 552 12.05 -21.60 22.22
CA LEU A 552 12.91 -21.63 23.40
C LEU A 552 12.39 -20.71 24.52
N LEU A 553 11.93 -19.50 24.20
CA LEU A 553 11.34 -18.59 25.17
C LEU A 553 10.00 -19.12 25.72
N ALA A 554 9.20 -19.80 24.87
CA ALA A 554 7.96 -20.46 25.30
C ALA A 554 8.20 -21.63 26.28
N ARG A 555 9.33 -22.34 26.17
CA ARG A 555 9.74 -23.34 27.18
C ARG A 555 10.07 -22.70 28.54
N TYR A 556 10.55 -21.46 28.52
CA TYR A 556 11.01 -20.75 29.72
C TYR A 556 9.90 -19.95 30.41
N SER A 557 8.91 -19.46 29.65
CA SER A 557 7.84 -18.58 30.13
C SER A 557 6.47 -19.02 29.64
N THR A 558 5.56 -19.30 30.59
CA THR A 558 4.17 -19.72 30.31
C THR A 558 3.36 -18.62 29.62
N ASP A 559 3.60 -17.36 29.98
CA ASP A 559 2.91 -16.22 29.38
C ASP A 559 3.37 -16.03 27.93
N ALA A 560 4.68 -16.15 27.68
CA ALA A 560 5.24 -16.10 26.34
C ALA A 560 4.72 -17.27 25.47
N ALA A 561 4.60 -18.47 26.04
CA ALA A 561 4.03 -19.62 25.34
C ALA A 561 2.60 -19.36 24.88
N SER A 562 1.76 -18.76 25.72
CA SER A 562 0.36 -18.42 25.40
C SER A 562 0.26 -17.48 24.19
N ILE A 563 1.17 -16.50 24.10
CA ILE A 563 1.21 -15.54 22.98
C ILE A 563 1.65 -16.25 21.69
N LEU A 564 2.65 -17.13 21.76
CA LEU A 564 3.13 -17.91 20.61
C LEU A 564 2.05 -18.87 20.10
N ILE A 565 1.33 -19.56 20.99
CA ILE A 565 0.21 -20.45 20.64
C ILE A 565 -0.85 -19.68 19.85
N ARG A 566 -1.28 -18.52 20.36
CA ARG A 566 -2.27 -17.67 19.68
C ARG A 566 -1.81 -17.29 18.28
N TYR A 567 -0.56 -16.88 18.13
CA TYR A 567 0.02 -16.57 16.82
C TYR A 567 0.05 -17.78 15.87
N LEU A 568 0.42 -18.96 16.36
CA LEU A 568 0.44 -20.20 15.58
C LEU A 568 -0.96 -20.67 15.15
N GLN A 569 -2.01 -20.32 15.90
CA GLN A 569 -3.40 -20.56 15.54
C GLN A 569 -3.91 -19.56 14.48
N GLU A 570 -3.46 -18.31 14.52
CA GLU A 570 -3.78 -17.26 13.54
C GLU A 570 -3.11 -17.49 12.17
N LEU A 571 -2.03 -18.27 12.12
CA LEU A 571 -1.29 -18.61 10.90
C LEU A 571 -2.13 -19.47 9.94
N GLN A 572 -2.76 -18.83 8.94
CA GLN A 572 -3.51 -19.51 7.86
C GLN A 572 -2.56 -20.15 6.82
N LEU A 573 -1.89 -21.24 7.18
CA LEU A 573 -0.93 -21.96 6.32
C LEU A 573 -1.58 -22.90 5.27
N GLY A 574 -2.86 -22.71 4.94
CA GLY A 574 -3.59 -23.62 4.04
C GLY A 574 -3.72 -25.06 4.58
N MET A 575 -4.00 -26.03 3.70
CA MET A 575 -4.43 -27.39 4.07
C MET A 575 -3.39 -28.28 4.79
N LYS A 576 -2.11 -27.90 4.92
CA LYS A 576 -1.10 -28.65 5.70
C LYS A 576 0.03 -27.75 6.25
N ARG A 577 0.30 -27.86 7.56
CA ARG A 577 1.50 -27.27 8.21
C ARG A 577 2.79 -27.87 7.59
N PRO A 578 3.86 -27.07 7.40
CA PRO A 578 5.15 -27.56 6.93
C PRO A 578 5.71 -28.69 7.82
N ALA A 579 6.34 -29.70 7.21
CA ALA A 579 6.86 -30.86 7.95
C ALA A 579 7.89 -30.49 9.03
N TRP A 580 8.71 -29.47 8.77
CA TRP A 580 9.68 -28.96 9.74
C TRP A 580 9.00 -28.33 10.97
N MET A 581 7.84 -27.70 10.79
CA MET A 581 7.09 -27.05 11.87
C MET A 581 6.44 -28.11 12.76
N THR A 582 5.82 -29.12 12.15
CA THR A 582 5.26 -30.27 12.88
C THR A 582 6.35 -31.01 13.67
N ALA A 583 7.53 -31.22 13.07
CA ALA A 583 8.66 -31.82 13.76
C ALA A 583 9.17 -30.95 14.92
N ALA A 584 9.28 -29.63 14.72
CA ALA A 584 9.76 -28.70 15.74
C ALA A 584 8.80 -28.57 16.94
N LEU A 585 7.48 -28.68 16.72
CA LEU A 585 6.46 -28.54 17.76
C LEU A 585 6.07 -29.87 18.44
N LYS A 586 6.44 -31.01 17.86
CA LYS A 586 6.09 -32.36 18.37
C LYS A 586 6.63 -32.61 19.78
N ASP A 587 7.80 -32.06 20.10
CA ASP A 587 8.49 -32.28 21.37
C ASP A 587 8.28 -31.13 22.37
N GLU A 588 7.49 -30.12 22.00
CA GLU A 588 7.20 -28.95 22.83
C GLU A 588 6.00 -29.21 23.74
N GLN A 589 6.23 -29.23 25.06
CA GLN A 589 5.17 -29.52 26.04
C GLN A 589 4.09 -28.44 26.06
N TRP A 590 4.49 -27.16 25.99
CA TRP A 590 3.57 -26.02 25.92
C TRP A 590 2.65 -26.04 24.69
N ASN A 591 3.01 -26.74 23.61
CA ASN A 591 2.18 -26.89 22.42
C ASN A 591 1.23 -28.10 22.52
N LYS A 592 1.46 -29.04 23.45
CA LYS A 592 0.56 -30.18 23.71
C LYS A 592 -0.55 -29.85 24.71
N ASP A 593 -0.28 -28.87 25.57
CA ASP A 593 -1.20 -28.37 26.59
C ASP A 593 -2.17 -27.29 26.04
N ALA A 594 -2.06 -26.97 24.75
CA ALA A 594 -2.82 -25.97 24.00
C ALA A 594 -3.79 -26.61 23.01
#